data_AF-A0A953AKI6-F1
#
_entry.id   AF-A0A953AKI6-F1
#
_cell.length_a   1.000
_cell.length_b   1.000
_cell.length_c   1.000
_cell.angle_alpha   90.00
_cell.angle_beta   90.00
_cell.angle_gamma   90.00
#
_symmetry.space_group_name_H-M   'P 1'
#
loop_
_entity.id
_entity.type
_entity.pdbx_description
1 polymer ?
#
loop_
_entity_poly.entity_id
_entity_poly.type
_entity_poly.pdbx_seq_one_letter_code
_entity_poly.pdbx_strand_id
1 'polypeptide(L)'
;MPAHLDPREPLPSLWELLRIWILIGLQSFGGGSSTLLLIQREFTEKHRWLTIEEFARDWNLCIMTPGINLVAITVLIGRKLAGPWGVLV
;
A
#
# COMPACT_ATOMS: atom_id res chain seq x y z
N MET A 1 11.02 9.00 -4.70
CA MET A 1 10.46 10.29 -4.27
C MET A 1 9.54 10.03 -3.09
N PRO A 2 9.58 10.84 -2.02
CA PRO A 2 8.72 10.64 -0.85
C PRO A 2 7.25 10.71 -1.28
N ALA A 3 6.40 9.89 -0.66
CA ALA A 3 4.96 9.99 -0.85
C ALA A 3 4.53 11.44 -0.60
N HIS A 4 3.60 11.96 -1.41
CA HIS A 4 2.88 13.18 -1.08
C HIS A 4 1.96 12.86 0.12
N LEU A 5 2.57 12.77 1.30
CA LEU A 5 1.86 12.76 2.55
C LEU A 5 1.18 14.13 2.64
N ASP A 6 -0.15 14.14 2.50
CA ASP A 6 -0.93 15.33 2.78
C ASP A 6 -0.65 15.70 4.25
N PRO A 7 -0.13 16.90 4.57
CA PRO A 7 0.34 17.25 5.92
C PRO A 7 -0.73 17.22 7.03
N ARG A 8 -1.96 16.84 6.67
CA ARG A 8 -3.16 16.87 7.52
C ARG A 8 -3.55 15.50 8.07
N GLU A 9 -2.99 14.40 7.56
CA GLU A 9 -3.26 13.07 8.12
C GLU A 9 -2.09 12.59 8.99
N PRO A 10 -2.35 12.16 10.25
CA PRO A 10 -1.30 11.58 11.07
C PRO A 10 -0.74 10.34 10.37
N LEU A 11 0.59 10.18 10.41
CA LEU A 11 1.25 8.97 9.94
C LEU A 11 0.54 7.74 10.55
N PRO A 12 0.18 6.73 9.74
CA PRO A 12 -0.57 5.61 10.25
C PRO A 12 0.20 4.91 11.35
N SER A 13 -0.53 4.54 12.40
CA SER A 13 0.05 3.69 13.43
C SER A 13 0.37 2.31 12.84
N LEU A 14 1.40 1.64 13.37
CA LEU A 14 1.73 0.26 12.95
C LEU A 14 0.53 -0.68 13.12
N TRP A 15 -0.28 -0.45 14.15
CA TRP A 15 -1.49 -1.23 14.40
C TRP A 15 -2.57 -1.01 13.33
N GLU A 16 -2.71 0.22 12.85
CA GLU A 16 -3.65 0.56 11.79
C GLU A 16 -3.22 -0.07 10.45
N LEU A 17 -1.93 0.00 10.10
CA LEU A 17 -1.38 -0.70 8.94
C LEU A 17 -1.62 -2.21 9.02
N LEU A 18 -1.31 -2.83 10.17
CA LEU A 18 -1.53 -4.26 10.38
C LEU A 18 -3.00 -4.63 10.17
N ARG A 19 -3.91 -3.83 10.73
CA ARG A 19 -5.36 -4.05 10.61
C ARG A 19 -5.81 -3.94 9.16
N ILE A 20 -5.31 -2.95 8.41
CA ILE A 20 -5.61 -2.79 6.98
C ILE A 20 -5.12 -4.01 6.21
N TRP A 21 -3.88 -4.46 6.42
CA TRP A 21 -3.35 -5.64 5.73
C TRP A 21 -4.14 -6.91 6.04
N ILE A 22 -4.52 -7.13 7.30
CA ILE A 22 -5.38 -8.25 7.70
C ILE A 22 -6.75 -8.17 7.01
N LEU A 23 -7.37 -6.99 6.97
CA LEU A 23 -8.66 -6.78 6.30
C LEU A 23 -8.56 -7.02 4.79
N ILE A 24 -7.52 -6.51 4.14
CA ILE A 24 -7.25 -6.76 2.72
C ILE A 24 -7.05 -8.26 2.49
N GLY A 25 -6.26 -8.94 3.32
CA GLY A 25 -6.07 -10.40 3.24
C GLY A 25 -7.37 -11.19 3.38
N LEU A 26 -8.23 -10.80 4.33
CA LEU A 26 -9.57 -11.38 4.52
C LEU A 26 -10.53 -11.05 3.37
N GLN A 27 -10.39 -9.90 2.71
CA GLN A 27 -11.26 -9.47 1.62
C GLN A 27 -10.71 -9.82 0.23
N SER A 28 -9.50 -10.36 0.16
CA SER A 28 -8.78 -10.69 -1.08
C SER A 28 -9.33 -11.93 -1.80
N PHE A 29 -10.64 -12.16 -1.74
CA PHE A 29 -11.33 -13.16 -2.53
C PHE A 29 -11.48 -12.65 -3.98
N GLY A 30 -10.84 -13.33 -4.94
CA GLY A 30 -10.84 -12.93 -6.35
C GLY A 30 -9.45 -12.85 -7.01
N GLY A 31 -8.39 -13.22 -6.30
CA GLY A 31 -7.02 -13.27 -6.84
C GLY A 31 -6.32 -11.91 -6.81
N GLY A 32 -5.16 -11.83 -7.49
CA GLY A 32 -4.24 -10.70 -7.33
C GLY A 32 -4.78 -9.33 -7.76
N SER A 33 -5.66 -9.30 -8.78
CA SER A 33 -6.26 -8.05 -9.26
C SER A 33 -7.22 -7.44 -8.24
N SER A 34 -7.97 -8.27 -7.52
CA SER A 34 -8.87 -7.83 -6.45
C SER A 34 -8.08 -7.29 -5.26
N THR A 35 -7.00 -7.97 -4.87
CA THR A 35 -6.09 -7.48 -3.82
C THR A 35 -5.53 -6.10 -4.19
N LEU A 36 -5.06 -5.94 -5.42
CA LEU A 36 -4.49 -4.68 -5.89
C LEU A 36 -5.51 -3.53 -5.82
N LEU A 37 -6.76 -3.78 -6.24
CA LEU A 37 -7.84 -2.80 -6.16
C LEU A 37 -8.15 -2.42 -4.71
N LEU A 38 -8.17 -3.39 -3.79
CA LEU A 38 -8.38 -3.13 -2.37
C LEU A 38 -7.26 -2.28 -1.78
N ILE A 39 -5.99 -2.60 -2.09
CA ILE A 39 -4.84 -1.80 -1.67
C ILE A 39 -4.99 -0.38 -2.22
N GLN A 40 -5.20 -0.23 -3.52
CA GLN A 40 -5.40 1.08 -4.13
C GLN A 40 -6.47 1.88 -3.38
N ARG A 41 -7.66 1.30 -3.17
CA ARG A 41 -8.77 1.97 -2.47
C ARG A 41 -8.48 2.36 -1.04
N GLU A 42 -7.88 1.47 -0.24
CA GLU A 42 -7.54 1.78 1.15
C GLU A 42 -6.54 2.94 1.21
N PHE A 43 -5.47 2.86 0.41
CA PHE A 43 -4.35 3.79 0.50
C PHE A 43 -4.55 5.10 -0.28
N THR A 44 -5.45 5.16 -1.27
CA THR A 44 -5.73 6.39 -2.05
C THR A 44 -7.09 7.01 -1.78
N GLU A 45 -8.17 6.23 -1.62
CA GLU A 45 -9.53 6.78 -1.47
C GLU A 45 -9.90 6.98 0.01
N LYS A 46 -9.71 5.94 0.83
CA LYS A 46 -10.11 5.95 2.25
C LYS A 46 -9.17 6.76 3.12
N HIS A 47 -7.87 6.47 3.01
CA HIS A 47 -6.84 7.08 3.85
C HIS A 47 -6.04 8.16 3.10
N ARG A 48 -6.13 8.25 1.77
CA ARG A 48 -5.50 9.32 0.98
C ARG A 48 -4.00 9.57 1.28
N TRP A 49 -3.29 8.56 1.78
CA TRP A 49 -1.85 8.64 2.05
C TRP A 49 -1.01 8.63 0.78
N LEU A 50 -1.60 8.17 -0.33
CA LEU A 50 -1.00 8.12 -1.65
C LEU A 50 -1.99 8.68 -2.67
N THR A 51 -1.50 9.41 -3.67
CA THR A 51 -2.35 9.75 -4.82
C THR A 51 -2.51 8.56 -5.76
N ILE A 52 -3.53 8.60 -6.61
CA ILE A 52 -3.77 7.57 -7.62
C ILE A 52 -2.58 7.47 -8.60
N GLU A 53 -1.94 8.59 -8.94
CA GLU A 53 -0.76 8.64 -9.80
C GLU A 53 0.49 8.07 -9.13
N GLU A 54 0.67 8.31 -7.84
CA GLU A 54 1.77 7.74 -7.07
C GLU A 54 1.64 6.22 -6.95
N PHE A 55 0.44 5.73 -6.62
CA PHE A 55 0.16 4.31 -6.59
C PHE A 55 0.42 3.65 -7.94
N ALA A 56 -0.10 4.24 -9.03
CA ALA A 56 0.10 3.71 -10.38
C ALA A 56 1.58 3.68 -10.80
N ARG A 57 2.36 4.70 -10.40
CA ARG A 57 3.80 4.75 -10.63
C ARG A 57 4.55 3.66 -9.87
N ASP A 58 4.25 3.50 -8.59
CA ASP A 58 4.87 2.46 -7.76
C ASP A 58 4.49 1.06 -8.26
N TRP A 59 3.24 0.86 -8.68
CA TRP A 59 2.80 -0.38 -9.31
C TRP A 59 3.55 -0.66 -10.62
N ASN A 60 3.70 0.36 -11.48
CA ASN A 60 4.49 0.25 -12.71
C ASN A 60 5.95 -0.09 -12.44
N LEU A 61 6.51 0.34 -11.32
CA LEU A 61 7.86 -0.06 -10.91
C LEU A 61 7.91 -1.55 -10.49
N CYS A 62 6.90 -2.02 -9.76
CA CYS A 62 6.82 -3.41 -9.33
C CYS A 62 6.74 -4.38 -10.50
N ILE A 63 5.90 -4.10 -11.51
CA ILE A 63 5.75 -4.99 -12.69
C ILE A 63 6.99 -5.08 -13.57
N MET A 64 7.90 -4.10 -13.49
CA MET A 64 9.19 -4.13 -14.19
C MET A 64 10.19 -5.06 -13.51
N THR A 65 9.97 -5.38 -12.24
CA THR A 65 10.83 -6.29 -11.47
C THR A 65 10.28 -7.71 -11.61
N PRO A 66 11.06 -8.69 -12.11
CA PRO A 66 10.58 -10.06 -12.22
C PRO A 66 10.33 -10.64 -10.80
N GLY A 67 9.09 -11.04 -10.51
CA GLY A 67 8.75 -11.66 -9.23
C GLY A 67 7.30 -11.45 -8.77
N ILE A 68 7.12 -11.46 -7.45
CA ILE A 68 5.80 -11.31 -6.81
C ILE A 68 5.45 -9.83 -6.68
N ASN A 69 4.88 -9.26 -7.74
CA ASN A 69 4.58 -7.83 -7.86
C ASN A 69 3.72 -7.28 -6.71
N LEU A 70 2.77 -8.08 -6.20
CA LEU A 70 1.90 -7.70 -5.08
C LEU A 70 2.67 -7.52 -3.77
N VAL A 71 3.60 -8.42 -3.46
CA VAL A 71 4.43 -8.30 -2.25
C VAL A 71 5.40 -7.13 -2.38
N ALA A 72 5.90 -6.87 -3.59
CA ALA A 72 6.75 -5.71 -3.83
C ALA A 72 6.01 -4.39 -3.55
N ILE A 73 4.76 -4.26 -4.02
CA ILE A 73 3.97 -3.04 -3.77
C ILE A 73 3.59 -2.89 -2.29
N THR A 74 3.24 -3.99 -1.58
CA THR A 74 2.94 -3.90 -0.14
C THR A 74 4.15 -3.47 0.67
N VAL A 75 5.34 -4.02 0.38
CA VAL A 75 6.60 -3.63 1.03
C VAL A 75 6.96 -2.19 0.74
N LEU A 76 6.79 -1.72 -0.50
CA LEU A 76 7.06 -0.32 -0.86
C LEU A 76 6.12 0.65 -0.12
N ILE A 77 4.83 0.33 -0.06
CA ILE A 77 3.82 1.13 0.66
C ILE A 77 4.12 1.12 2.17
N GLY A 78 4.35 -0.04 2.76
CA GLY A 78 4.70 -0.19 4.18
C GLY A 78 5.95 0.59 4.56
N ARG A 79 7.00 0.52 3.72
CA ARG A 79 8.23 1.30 3.90
C ARG A 79 7.99 2.80 3.81
N LYS A 80 7.14 3.25 2.89
CA LYS A 80 6.81 4.68 2.70
C LYS A 80 6.04 5.25 3.89
N LEU A 81 5.13 4.47 4.48
CA LEU A 81 4.20 4.97 5.50
C LEU A 81 4.74 4.86 6.93
N ALA A 82 5.43 3.76 7.27
CA ALA A 82 5.92 3.52 8.63
C ALA A 82 7.39 3.09 8.69
N GLY A 83 8.17 3.36 7.63
CA GLY A 83 9.59 3.07 7.59
C GLY A 83 9.90 1.56 7.67
N PRO A 84 11.03 1.14 8.26
CA PRO A 84 11.42 -0.28 8.31
C PRO A 84 10.40 -1.15 9.06
N TRP A 85 9.67 -0.57 10.03
CA TRP A 85 8.64 -1.29 10.78
C TRP A 85 7.38 -1.55 9.96
N GLY A 86 7.04 -0.66 9.02
CA GLY A 86 5.93 -0.89 8.09
C GLY A 86 6.20 -1.99 7.07
N VAL A 87 7.45 -2.44 6.90
CA VAL A 87 7.80 -3.60 6.06
C VAL A 87 7.54 -4.92 6.79
N LEU A 88 7.64 -4.92 8.12
CA LEU A 88 7.46 -6.11 8.95
C LEU A 88 5.99 -6.45 9.22
N VAL A 89 5.11 -5.47 9.02
CA VAL A 89 3.68 -5.49 9.33
C VAL A 89 2.88 -5.68 8.05
#